data_AF-A0A8J7K2L8-F1
#
_entry.id   AF-A0A8J7K2L8-F1
#
_cell.length_a   1.000
_cell.length_b   1.000
_cell.length_c   1.000
_cell.angle_alpha   90.00
_cell.angle_beta   90.00
_cell.angle_gamma   90.00
#
_symmetry.space_group_name_H-M   'P 1'
#
loop_
_entity.id
_entity.type
_entity.pdbx_description
1 polymer ?
#
loop_
_entity_poly.entity_id
_entity_poly.type
_entity_poly.pdbx_seq_one_letter_code
_entity_poly.pdbx_strand_id
1 'polypeptide(L)'
;MKKKSAFLCAYFCVPLRSKYIISMLTDLILIMNNNEFDIPKKLKSLSQNLVWMSESDYPFDVFIWSNQELKEFNTHNLLEKTNHSLKAPVKILQIDNFFQSATTEKDWYDDEERETAKKYQTLLETLKQNLDHIQVYKIGEVEIDVYIVGQLKSGDWVGLSTKTVET
;
A
#
# COMPACT_ATOMS: atom_id res chain seq x y z
N MET A 1 -63.57 -2.49 -47.62
CA MET A 1 -62.32 -1.78 -48.02
C MET A 1 -61.58 -1.41 -46.72
N LYS A 2 -60.51 -2.10 -46.31
CA LYS A 2 -59.07 -1.77 -46.54
C LYS A 2 -58.80 -0.28 -46.22
N LYS A 3 -58.00 0.18 -45.24
CA LYS A 3 -56.64 -0.15 -44.72
C LYS A 3 -56.43 0.62 -43.38
N LYS A 4 -55.92 0.02 -42.30
CA LYS A 4 -54.52 -0.14 -41.82
C LYS A 4 -53.97 0.99 -40.91
N SER A 5 -53.37 0.49 -39.82
CA SER A 5 -52.63 1.05 -38.70
C SER A 5 -51.44 1.99 -38.98
N ALA A 6 -51.03 2.60 -37.85
CA ALA A 6 -49.66 2.91 -37.41
C ALA A 6 -49.08 4.28 -37.80
N PHE A 7 -48.69 5.06 -36.78
CA PHE A 7 -47.36 5.65 -36.69
C PHE A 7 -47.00 5.88 -35.21
N LEU A 8 -46.31 4.89 -34.65
CA LEU A 8 -45.42 5.03 -33.51
C LEU A 8 -44.10 5.63 -34.02
N CYS A 9 -43.33 6.23 -33.12
CA CYS A 9 -41.87 6.38 -33.21
C CYS A 9 -41.33 7.54 -34.06
N ALA A 10 -40.75 8.55 -33.38
CA ALA A 10 -39.36 8.97 -33.61
C ALA A 10 -39.09 10.29 -32.88
N TYR A 11 -38.65 10.23 -31.62
CA TYR A 11 -37.68 11.20 -31.13
C TYR A 11 -36.68 10.47 -30.24
N PHE A 12 -35.41 10.52 -30.66
CA PHE A 12 -34.21 10.05 -29.97
C PHE A 12 -33.91 8.54 -29.99
N CYS A 13 -33.71 7.99 -31.19
CA CYS A 13 -32.70 6.96 -31.40
C CYS A 13 -31.33 7.64 -31.43
N VAL A 14 -30.66 7.76 -30.27
CA VAL A 14 -29.22 8.07 -30.23
C VAL A 14 -28.48 6.73 -30.28
N PRO A 15 -27.62 6.49 -31.27
CA PRO A 15 -26.79 5.30 -31.29
C PRO A 15 -25.71 5.47 -30.21
N LEU A 16 -25.96 4.98 -29.00
CA LEU A 16 -24.95 4.83 -27.95
C LEU A 16 -23.99 3.70 -28.32
N ARG A 17 -23.19 3.91 -29.37
CA ARG A 17 -21.96 3.15 -29.61
C ARG A 17 -20.81 3.90 -28.96
N SER A 18 -20.93 4.12 -27.65
CA SER A 18 -20.01 4.97 -26.92
C SER A 18 -18.91 4.13 -26.28
N LYS A 19 -17.73 4.10 -26.93
CA LYS A 19 -16.49 3.63 -26.30
C LYS A 19 -16.22 4.36 -24.96
N TYR A 20 -16.81 5.54 -24.77
CA TYR A 20 -16.72 6.31 -23.53
C TYR A 20 -17.54 5.72 -22.38
N ILE A 21 -18.60 4.93 -22.62
CA ILE A 21 -19.33 4.28 -21.52
C ILE A 21 -18.47 3.21 -20.88
N ILE A 22 -17.75 2.40 -21.67
CA ILE A 22 -16.83 1.38 -21.11
C ILE A 22 -15.68 2.05 -20.37
N SER A 23 -15.11 3.15 -20.90
CA SER A 23 -14.07 3.94 -20.21
C SER A 23 -14.57 4.53 -18.88
N MET A 24 -15.73 5.20 -18.89
CA MET A 24 -16.32 5.72 -17.65
C MET A 24 -16.69 4.61 -16.68
N LEU A 25 -17.11 3.44 -17.16
CA LEU A 25 -17.43 2.30 -16.30
C LEU A 25 -16.17 1.70 -15.69
N THR A 26 -15.05 1.60 -16.42
CA THR A 26 -13.76 1.20 -15.85
C THR A 26 -13.23 2.22 -14.87
N ASP A 27 -13.40 3.52 -15.15
CA ASP A 27 -13.02 4.60 -14.24
C ASP A 27 -13.89 4.58 -12.97
N LEU A 28 -15.20 4.30 -13.09
CA LEU A 28 -16.11 4.16 -11.95
C LEU A 28 -15.78 2.91 -11.11
N ILE A 29 -15.43 1.79 -11.75
CA ILE A 29 -15.01 0.55 -11.07
C ILE A 29 -13.68 0.78 -10.33
N LEU A 30 -12.77 1.59 -10.90
CA LEU A 30 -11.53 2.02 -10.23
C LEU A 30 -11.84 2.92 -9.02
N ILE A 31 -12.81 3.83 -9.13
CA ILE A 31 -13.23 4.73 -8.04
C ILE A 31 -13.91 3.95 -6.89
N MET A 32 -14.70 2.91 -7.19
CA MET A 32 -15.35 2.08 -6.17
C MET A 32 -14.40 1.15 -5.40
N ASN A 33 -13.19 0.89 -5.93
CA ASN A 33 -12.18 0.04 -5.29
C ASN A 33 -11.08 0.80 -4.52
N ASN A 34 -11.09 2.14 -4.55
CA ASN A 34 -10.06 2.98 -3.93
C ASN A 34 -10.62 3.84 -2.79
N ASN A 35 -11.34 3.22 -1.84
CA ASN A 35 -11.58 3.90 -0.57
C ASN A 35 -10.28 3.88 0.21
N GLU A 36 -9.58 5.00 0.27
CA GLU A 36 -8.30 5.10 0.97
C GLU A 36 -8.39 4.71 2.45
N PHE A 37 -9.58 4.87 3.03
CA PHE A 37 -9.91 4.42 4.38
C PHE A 37 -9.77 2.89 4.60
N ASP A 38 -9.81 2.10 3.52
CA ASP A 38 -9.65 0.65 3.58
C ASP A 38 -8.19 0.19 3.43
N ILE A 39 -7.30 1.06 2.95
CA ILE A 39 -5.89 0.72 2.73
C ILE A 39 -5.21 0.27 4.04
N PRO A 40 -5.34 0.97 5.19
CA PRO A 40 -4.75 0.51 6.43
C PRO A 40 -5.28 -0.85 6.90
N LYS A 41 -6.57 -1.13 6.65
CA LYS A 41 -7.18 -2.43 6.99
C LYS A 41 -6.65 -3.54 6.10
N LYS A 42 -6.50 -3.25 4.79
CA LYS A 42 -5.89 -4.17 3.83
C LYS A 42 -4.45 -4.48 4.19
N LEU A 43 -3.64 -3.45 4.52
CA LEU A 43 -2.26 -3.63 4.98
C LEU A 43 -2.21 -4.51 6.23
N LYS A 44 -3.10 -4.25 7.21
CA LYS A 44 -3.17 -5.06 8.43
C LYS A 44 -3.50 -6.52 8.13
N SER A 45 -4.46 -6.78 7.25
CA SER A 45 -4.83 -8.15 6.87
C SER A 45 -3.69 -8.88 6.18
N LEU A 46 -2.91 -8.20 5.33
CA LEU A 46 -1.77 -8.78 4.64
C LEU A 46 -0.58 -9.02 5.58
N SER A 47 -0.42 -8.17 6.60
CA SER A 47 0.72 -8.21 7.53
C SER A 47 0.48 -9.08 8.77
N GLN A 48 -0.76 -9.44 9.10
CA GLN A 48 -1.14 -10.10 10.35
C GLN A 48 -0.43 -11.43 10.64
N ASN A 49 -0.04 -12.18 9.61
CA ASN A 49 0.66 -13.46 9.75
C ASN A 49 2.06 -13.41 9.11
N LEU A 50 2.62 -12.20 8.93
CA LEU A 50 3.98 -12.01 8.45
C LEU A 50 4.87 -11.53 9.61
N VAL A 51 6.02 -12.19 9.74
CA VAL A 51 7.07 -11.79 10.67
C VAL A 51 8.32 -11.43 9.88
N TRP A 52 8.92 -10.29 10.21
CA TRP A 52 10.18 -9.86 9.62
C TRP A 52 11.31 -10.69 10.23
N MET A 53 11.87 -11.59 9.40
CA MET A 53 12.93 -12.49 9.81
C MET A 53 14.27 -11.74 9.78
N SER A 54 14.78 -11.41 10.96
CA SER A 54 16.13 -10.90 11.18
C SER A 54 16.89 -11.89 12.07
N GLU A 55 17.69 -11.42 13.04
CA GLU A 55 18.12 -12.28 14.14
C GLU A 55 16.98 -12.62 15.10
N SER A 56 15.88 -11.88 15.05
CA SER A 56 14.66 -12.14 15.80
C SER A 56 13.43 -11.90 14.91
N ASP A 57 12.33 -12.58 15.25
CA ASP A 57 11.06 -12.50 14.54
C ASP A 57 10.17 -11.41 15.14
N TYR A 58 9.91 -10.36 14.37
CA TYR A 58 9.01 -9.28 14.78
C TYR A 58 7.79 -9.16 13.85
N PRO A 59 6.58 -8.97 14.37
CA PRO A 59 5.41 -8.72 13.54
C PRO A 59 5.47 -7.33 12.90
N PHE A 60 4.55 -7.11 11.96
CA PHE A 60 4.30 -5.79 11.38
C PHE A 60 3.07 -5.14 12.01
N ASP A 61 3.24 -3.92 12.49
CA ASP A 61 2.17 -3.06 12.97
C ASP A 61 1.82 -1.99 11.94
N VAL A 62 0.52 -1.74 11.74
CA VAL A 62 0.05 -0.69 10.84
C VAL A 62 -0.16 0.59 11.63
N PHE A 63 0.36 1.70 11.12
CA PHE A 63 0.09 3.03 11.66
C PHE A 63 -0.54 3.95 10.61
N ILE A 64 -1.24 4.96 11.10
CA ILE A 64 -1.83 6.03 10.30
C ILE A 64 -1.53 7.34 11.02
N TRP A 65 -0.99 8.31 10.30
CA TRP A 65 -0.78 9.66 10.77
C TRP A 65 -1.48 10.64 9.83
N SER A 66 -2.41 11.42 10.38
CA SER A 66 -3.11 12.40 9.58
C SER A 66 -2.17 13.50 9.09
N ASN A 67 -2.40 14.05 7.91
CA ASN A 67 -1.65 15.21 7.40
C ASN A 67 -1.79 16.45 8.31
N GLN A 68 -2.84 16.49 9.14
CA GLN A 68 -3.02 17.54 10.15
C GLN A 68 -2.03 17.41 11.30
N GLU A 69 -1.67 16.17 11.68
CA GLU A 69 -0.65 15.87 12.69
C GLU A 69 0.76 16.00 12.14
N LEU A 70 0.97 15.68 10.87
CA LEU A 70 2.27 15.65 10.20
C LEU A 70 2.17 16.30 8.82
N LYS A 71 2.23 17.63 8.78
CA LYS A 71 2.17 18.42 7.54
C LYS A 71 3.33 18.14 6.58
N GLU A 72 4.52 17.92 7.15
CA GLU A 72 5.73 17.60 6.41
C GLU A 72 6.36 16.35 7.01
N PHE A 73 6.68 15.39 6.16
CA PHE A 73 7.37 14.19 6.57
C PHE A 73 8.87 14.37 6.41
N ASN A 74 9.59 14.37 7.52
CA ASN A 74 11.04 14.42 7.57
C ASN A 74 11.54 13.60 8.77
N THR A 75 12.85 13.34 8.80
CA THR A 75 13.46 12.52 9.86
C THR A 75 13.23 13.08 11.26
N HIS A 76 13.26 14.40 11.43
CA HIS A 76 13.05 15.03 12.74
C HIS A 76 11.63 14.74 13.26
N ASN A 77 10.61 15.01 12.44
CA ASN A 77 9.21 14.79 12.79
C ASN A 77 8.89 13.31 13.01
N LEU A 78 9.53 12.41 12.25
CA LEU A 78 9.44 10.98 12.49
C LEU A 78 9.96 10.62 13.88
N LEU A 79 11.17 11.06 14.24
CA LEU A 79 11.78 10.77 15.54
C LEU A 79 10.94 11.31 16.70
N GLU A 80 10.38 12.51 16.59
CA GLU A 80 9.46 13.05 17.58
C GLU A 80 8.18 12.22 17.69
N LYS A 81 7.57 11.86 16.56
CA LYS A 81 6.31 11.11 16.52
C LYS A 81 6.46 9.70 17.13
N THR A 82 7.62 9.08 16.96
CA THR A 82 7.92 7.74 17.46
C THR A 82 8.62 7.75 18.82
N ASN A 83 8.75 8.91 19.47
CA ASN A 83 9.42 9.11 20.76
C ASN A 83 10.88 8.62 20.79
N HIS A 84 11.59 8.74 19.68
CA HIS A 84 13.03 8.49 19.63
C HIS A 84 13.83 9.74 19.94
N SER A 85 15.10 9.54 20.32
CA SER A 85 16.05 10.64 20.46
C SER A 85 16.26 11.32 19.10
N LEU A 86 16.25 12.66 19.07
CA LEU A 86 16.59 13.45 17.87
C LEU A 86 18.02 13.23 17.37
N LYS A 87 18.88 12.62 18.19
CA LYS A 87 20.26 12.24 17.85
C LYS A 87 20.39 10.77 17.46
N ALA A 88 19.30 10.01 17.45
CA ALA A 88 19.34 8.61 17.05
C ALA A 88 19.82 8.49 15.60
N PRO A 89 20.67 7.50 15.28
CA PRO A 89 21.09 7.27 13.92
C PRO A 89 19.90 6.82 13.09
N VAL A 90 19.69 7.47 11.95
CA VAL A 90 18.62 7.13 11.00
C VAL A 90 19.21 6.80 9.65
N LYS A 91 18.90 5.60 9.14
CA LYS A 91 19.25 5.17 7.80
C LYS A 91 18.01 5.08 6.93
N ILE A 92 18.09 5.67 5.75
CA ILE A 92 16.99 5.72 4.79
C ILE A 92 17.26 4.71 3.68
N LEU A 93 16.28 3.86 3.38
CA LEU A 93 16.35 2.81 2.36
C LEU A 93 15.13 2.85 1.44
N GLN A 94 15.35 2.52 0.17
CA GLN A 94 14.26 2.29 -0.77
C GLN A 94 13.50 1.02 -0.38
N ILE A 95 12.18 1.03 -0.58
CA ILE A 95 11.33 -0.12 -0.20
C ILE A 95 11.76 -1.41 -0.90
N ASP A 96 12.17 -1.34 -2.16
CA ASP A 96 12.67 -2.49 -2.91
C ASP A 96 13.91 -3.11 -2.28
N ASN A 97 14.86 -2.28 -1.83
CA ASN A 97 16.08 -2.77 -1.19
C ASN A 97 15.79 -3.41 0.16
N PHE A 98 14.80 -2.91 0.89
CA PHE A 98 14.39 -3.49 2.17
C PHE A 98 13.75 -4.86 1.97
N PHE A 99 12.79 -4.99 1.03
CA PHE A 99 12.07 -6.24 0.79
C PHE A 99 12.81 -7.23 -0.12
N GLN A 100 13.92 -6.85 -0.74
CA GLN A 100 14.64 -7.67 -1.73
C GLN A 100 14.89 -9.10 -1.25
N SER A 101 15.41 -9.28 -0.03
CA SER A 101 15.69 -10.60 0.55
C SER A 101 14.42 -11.42 0.80
N ALA A 102 13.35 -10.75 1.22
CA ALA A 102 12.08 -11.37 1.58
C ALA A 102 11.21 -11.74 0.35
N THR A 103 11.38 -11.03 -0.77
CA THR A 103 10.60 -11.27 -2.00
C THR A 103 11.31 -12.15 -3.02
N THR A 104 12.62 -12.38 -2.86
CA THR A 104 13.39 -13.21 -3.78
C THR A 104 13.16 -14.68 -3.48
N GLU A 105 12.47 -15.37 -4.39
CA GLU A 105 12.39 -16.83 -4.38
C GLU A 105 13.76 -17.43 -4.71
N LYS A 106 14.13 -18.50 -4.00
CA LYS A 106 15.35 -19.25 -4.25
C LYS A 106 14.99 -20.68 -4.61
N ASP A 107 15.76 -21.28 -5.51
CA ASP A 107 15.47 -22.61 -6.05
C ASP A 107 15.47 -23.71 -4.98
N TRP A 108 16.09 -23.45 -3.84
CA TRP A 108 16.16 -24.37 -2.70
C TRP A 108 15.09 -24.14 -1.63
N TYR A 109 14.15 -23.22 -1.84
CA TYR A 109 13.05 -23.01 -0.90
C TYR A 109 12.10 -24.21 -0.89
N ASP A 110 11.49 -24.49 0.26
CA ASP A 110 10.35 -25.39 0.35
C ASP A 110 9.03 -24.69 -0.05
N ASP A 111 7.90 -25.40 0.07
CA ASP A 111 6.59 -24.84 -0.27
C ASP A 111 6.17 -23.70 0.68
N GLU A 112 6.50 -23.79 1.98
CA GLU A 112 6.14 -22.79 2.98
C GLU A 112 6.94 -21.50 2.80
N GLU A 113 8.23 -21.61 2.52
CA GLU A 113 9.13 -20.49 2.22
C GLU A 113 8.70 -19.77 0.92
N ARG A 114 8.33 -20.52 -0.12
CA ARG A 114 7.76 -19.95 -1.36
C ARG A 114 6.45 -19.20 -1.11
N GLU A 115 5.55 -19.77 -0.32
CA GLU A 115 4.30 -19.10 0.04
C GLU A 115 4.56 -17.81 0.82
N THR A 116 5.55 -17.81 1.71
CA THR A 116 5.95 -16.63 2.47
C THR A 116 6.52 -15.54 1.55
N ALA A 117 7.39 -15.90 0.60
CA ALA A 117 7.90 -14.96 -0.40
C ALA A 117 6.77 -14.30 -1.21
N LYS A 118 5.77 -15.09 -1.62
CA LYS A 118 4.58 -14.57 -2.34
C LYS A 118 3.72 -13.62 -1.51
N LYS A 119 3.56 -13.90 -0.20
CA LYS A 119 2.87 -12.97 0.72
C LYS A 119 3.62 -11.64 0.81
N TYR A 120 4.96 -11.68 0.89
CA TYR A 120 5.79 -10.47 0.86
C TYR A 120 5.69 -9.71 -0.46
N GLN A 121 5.68 -10.40 -1.60
CA GLN A 121 5.48 -9.79 -2.91
C GLN A 121 4.13 -9.08 -2.98
N THR A 122 3.05 -9.75 -2.53
CA THR A 122 1.69 -9.19 -2.50
C THR A 122 1.60 -7.94 -1.61
N LEU A 123 2.28 -7.96 -0.45
CA LEU A 123 2.36 -6.81 0.45
C LEU A 123 3.09 -5.64 -0.21
N LEU A 124 4.25 -5.89 -0.82
CA LEU A 124 5.05 -4.89 -1.52
C LEU A 124 4.27 -4.26 -2.67
N GLU A 125 3.60 -5.05 -3.48
CA GLU A 125 2.73 -4.57 -4.56
C GLU A 125 1.59 -3.72 -4.03
N THR A 126 0.95 -4.14 -2.93
CA THR A 126 -0.12 -3.37 -2.31
C THR A 126 0.38 -2.01 -1.81
N LEU A 127 1.55 -1.96 -1.18
CA LEU A 127 2.16 -0.69 -0.77
C LEU A 127 2.40 0.21 -1.98
N LYS A 128 3.06 -0.30 -3.03
CA LYS A 128 3.39 0.46 -4.25
C LYS A 128 2.20 0.94 -5.07
N GLN A 129 1.11 0.18 -5.09
CA GLN A 129 -0.08 0.54 -5.86
C GLN A 129 -0.92 1.62 -5.18
N ASN A 130 -0.85 1.70 -3.85
CA ASN A 130 -1.76 2.52 -3.06
C ASN A 130 -1.09 3.74 -2.43
N LEU A 131 0.24 3.70 -2.24
CA LEU A 131 1.00 4.75 -1.56
C LEU A 131 2.01 5.40 -2.51
N ASP A 132 2.13 6.71 -2.39
CA ASP A 132 3.16 7.53 -3.04
C ASP A 132 4.32 7.81 -2.06
N HIS A 133 5.47 8.23 -2.59
CA HIS A 133 6.65 8.65 -1.81
C HIS A 133 7.11 7.63 -0.74
N ILE A 134 7.06 6.33 -1.07
CA ILE A 134 7.33 5.28 -0.10
C ILE A 134 8.82 5.24 0.25
N GLN A 135 9.12 5.28 1.55
CA GLN A 135 10.48 5.27 2.06
C GLN A 135 10.58 4.44 3.35
N VAL A 136 11.69 3.73 3.53
CA VAL A 136 11.97 2.95 4.74
C VAL A 136 12.99 3.67 5.61
N TYR A 137 12.68 3.81 6.89
CA TYR A 137 13.52 4.44 7.91
C TYR A 137 13.92 3.41 8.94
N LYS A 138 15.21 3.20 9.10
CA LYS A 138 15.81 2.36 10.14
C LYS A 138 16.40 3.26 11.22
N ILE A 139 15.96 3.12 12.46
CA ILE A 139 16.31 3.99 13.58
C ILE A 139 16.96 3.15 14.67
N GLY A 140 18.23 3.42 15.00
CA GLY A 140 19.01 2.65 15.97
C GLY A 140 20.23 1.95 15.35
N GLU A 141 20.99 1.23 16.19
CA GLU A 141 22.22 0.52 15.79
C GLU A 141 22.14 -0.99 16.04
N VAL A 142 21.69 -1.42 17.23
CA VAL A 142 21.59 -2.84 17.61
C VAL A 142 20.15 -3.32 17.51
N GLU A 143 19.26 -2.70 18.29
CA GLU A 143 17.82 -2.83 18.12
C GLU A 143 17.36 -1.69 17.21
N ILE A 144 16.96 -2.05 15.99
CA ILE A 144 16.62 -1.08 14.97
C ILE A 144 15.11 -1.10 14.77
N ASP A 145 14.48 0.05 15.04
CA ASP A 145 13.10 0.31 14.69
C ASP A 145 12.98 0.65 13.21
N VAL A 146 12.13 -0.08 12.50
CA VAL A 146 11.92 0.06 11.07
C VAL A 146 10.53 0.65 10.82
N TYR A 147 10.49 1.76 10.08
CA TYR A 147 9.26 2.39 9.63
C TYR A 147 9.23 2.45 8.10
N ILE A 148 8.30 1.73 7.49
CA ILE A 148 7.96 1.84 6.08
C ILE A 148 6.83 2.85 5.98
N VAL A 149 7.12 4.03 5.44
CA VAL A 149 6.17 5.16 5.41
C VAL A 149 5.83 5.47 3.96
N GLY A 150 4.55 5.63 3.65
CA GLY A 150 4.07 6.13 2.38
C GLY A 150 2.92 7.11 2.54
N GLN A 151 2.64 7.87 1.50
CA GLN A 151 1.61 8.89 1.49
C GLN A 151 0.39 8.42 0.70
N LEU A 152 -0.81 8.64 1.24
CA LEU A 152 -2.07 8.47 0.54
C LEU A 152 -2.36 9.68 -0.36
N LYS A 153 -3.27 9.55 -1.32
CA LYS A 153 -3.68 10.69 -2.17
C LYS A 153 -4.48 11.72 -1.37
N SER A 154 -5.11 11.35 -0.25
CA SER A 154 -5.63 12.30 0.74
C SER A 154 -4.55 13.20 1.34
N GLY A 155 -3.29 12.79 1.28
CA GLY A 155 -2.14 13.41 1.92
C GLY A 155 -1.79 12.83 3.29
N ASP A 156 -2.61 11.94 3.85
CA ASP A 156 -2.30 11.25 5.10
C ASP A 156 -1.14 10.27 4.93
N TRP A 157 -0.38 10.05 5.99
CA TRP A 157 0.74 9.12 6.02
C TRP A 157 0.30 7.79 6.60
N VAL A 158 0.61 6.70 5.92
CA VAL A 158 0.28 5.34 6.36
C VAL A 158 1.48 4.45 6.11
N GLY A 159 1.60 3.41 6.93
CA GLY A 159 2.77 2.55 6.82
C GLY A 159 2.73 1.34 7.72
N LEU A 160 3.87 0.65 7.70
CA LEU A 160 4.15 -0.51 8.53
C LEU A 160 5.35 -0.20 9.41
N SER A 161 5.29 -0.58 10.67
CA SER A 161 6.43 -0.59 11.57
C SER A 161 6.79 -2.02 11.96
N THR A 162 8.08 -2.29 12.09
CA THR A 162 8.62 -3.55 12.62
C THR A 162 9.96 -3.28 13.30
N LYS A 163 10.58 -4.32 13.85
CA LYS A 163 11.90 -4.25 14.47
C LYS A 163 12.84 -5.24 13.79
N THR A 164 14.13 -4.89 13.76
CA THR A 164 15.20 -5.80 13.35
C THR A 164 16.35 -5.68 14.33
N VAL A 165 16.99 -6.80 14.62
CA VAL A 165 18.21 -6.83 15.42
C VAL A 165 19.38 -7.09 14.48
N GLU A 166 20.45 -6.30 14.61
CA GLU A 166 21.70 -6.44 13.85
C GLU A 166 22.86 -6.46 14.86
N THR A 167 23.61 -7.56 14.90
CA THR A 167 24.81 -7.73 15.75
C THR A 167 26.12 -7.62 14.99
#